data_AF-A0A212JK69-F1
#
_entry.id   AF-A0A212JK69-F1
#
_cell.length_a   1.000
_cell.length_b   1.000
_cell.length_c   1.000
_cell.angle_alpha   90.00
_cell.angle_beta   90.00
_cell.angle_gamma   90.00
#
_symmetry.space_group_name_H-M   'P 1'
#
loop_
_entity.id
_entity.type
_entity.pdbx_description
1 polymer ?
#
loop_
_entity_poly.entity_id
_entity_poly.type
_entity_poly.pdbx_seq_one_letter_code
_entity_poly.pdbx_strand_id
1 'polypeptide(L)'
;MKGRNVKKISPLFDITVRRVGIVARDYNVRFPNGYRDFSHALPGVLALLDEKGCDTALFSLYSIIPRQGYDILPTLPNFANLKMICLEEFRDCRTGRKAGHYVVYYRAPDGWEEYRFTQAFGRVNWQTQSEEVRQFAQEQIPRRMFGNSCIIVCGESNGAKFDKKNSRKVIDPCGVRAAIPTAHIILNPVHDRMSRFEMMLKRRFLSEGGRWVISVWNRGKLDKNGRTRDGANPPWTVFYDGEAVHITKVTNSLGVDIGYLEVATFS
;
A
#
# COMPACT_ATOMS: atom_id res chain seq x y z
N MET A 1 -10.62 -29.43 25.55
CA MET A 1 -10.83 -28.86 24.19
C MET A 1 -9.54 -29.08 23.40
N LYS A 2 -9.61 -29.88 22.32
CA LYS A 2 -8.43 -30.19 21.48
C LYS A 2 -8.03 -28.93 20.71
N GLY A 3 -6.78 -28.49 20.90
CA GLY A 3 -6.19 -27.39 20.17
C GLY A 3 -6.23 -27.66 18.67
N ARG A 4 -6.89 -26.78 17.92
CA ARG A 4 -6.81 -26.81 16.46
C ARG A 4 -5.38 -26.45 16.08
N ASN A 5 -4.67 -27.41 15.51
CA ASN A 5 -3.43 -27.18 14.79
C ASN A 5 -3.68 -26.11 13.72
N VAL A 6 -3.21 -24.89 13.97
CA VAL A 6 -3.09 -23.87 12.94
C VAL A 6 -2.00 -24.39 12.00
N LYS A 7 -2.42 -25.00 10.88
CA LYS A 7 -1.49 -25.30 9.78
C LYS A 7 -0.74 -24.00 9.49
N LYS A 8 0.60 -24.01 9.61
CA LYS A 8 1.45 -22.95 9.06
C LYS A 8 1.10 -22.87 7.57
N ILE A 9 0.32 -21.84 7.21
CA ILE A 9 0.10 -21.49 5.81
C ILE A 9 1.46 -20.99 5.34
N SER A 10 2.16 -21.77 4.52
CA SER A 10 3.33 -21.29 3.79
C SER A 10 2.89 -20.04 3.02
N PRO A 11 3.70 -18.97 3.00
CA PRO A 11 3.32 -17.79 2.24
C PRO A 11 3.09 -18.20 0.77
N LEU A 12 1.98 -17.75 0.20
CA LEU A 12 1.61 -18.03 -1.19
C LEU A 12 2.68 -17.54 -2.17
N PHE A 13 3.51 -16.58 -1.75
CA PHE A 13 4.56 -15.97 -2.55
C PHE A 13 5.86 -15.93 -1.75
N ASP A 14 6.98 -16.30 -2.38
CA ASP A 14 8.32 -16.27 -1.78
C ASP A 14 9.10 -15.03 -2.25
N ILE A 15 8.70 -13.85 -1.75
CA ILE A 15 9.33 -12.57 -2.09
C ILE A 15 9.88 -11.92 -0.82
N THR A 16 11.18 -11.70 -0.79
CA THR A 16 11.81 -10.93 0.29
C THR A 16 11.96 -9.47 -0.14
N VAL A 17 11.17 -8.60 0.48
CA VAL A 17 11.25 -7.14 0.35
C VAL A 17 12.36 -6.61 1.23
N ARG A 18 13.30 -5.87 0.65
CA ARG A 18 14.46 -5.24 1.32
C ARG A 18 14.53 -3.74 1.06
N ARG A 19 14.06 -3.29 -0.11
CA ARG A 19 14.08 -1.87 -0.46
C ARG A 19 12.83 -1.47 -1.24
N VAL A 20 12.06 -0.57 -0.64
CA VAL A 20 10.77 -0.12 -1.16
C VAL A 20 10.90 1.26 -1.79
N GLY A 21 10.65 1.36 -3.08
CA GLY A 21 10.35 2.61 -3.76
C GLY A 21 8.92 3.04 -3.49
N ILE A 22 8.72 4.27 -3.02
CA ILE A 22 7.43 4.85 -2.66
C ILE A 22 7.08 5.89 -3.72
N VAL A 23 5.96 5.73 -4.41
CA VAL A 23 5.58 6.59 -5.54
C VAL A 23 4.22 7.21 -5.35
N ALA A 24 4.17 8.53 -5.50
CA ALA A 24 2.96 9.32 -5.47
C ALA A 24 3.00 10.41 -6.54
N ARG A 25 1.85 11.02 -6.80
CA ARG A 25 1.70 12.15 -7.72
C ARG A 25 0.73 13.18 -7.18
N ASP A 26 0.68 14.31 -7.85
CA ASP A 26 -0.41 15.26 -7.72
C ASP A 26 -1.48 14.99 -8.77
N TYR A 27 -2.69 14.63 -8.35
CA TYR A 27 -3.81 14.39 -9.25
C TYR A 27 -4.21 15.61 -10.08
N ASN A 28 -3.88 16.82 -9.64
CA ASN A 28 -4.24 18.04 -10.35
C ASN A 28 -3.36 18.30 -11.57
N VAL A 29 -2.22 17.61 -11.65
CA VAL A 29 -1.28 17.71 -12.76
C VAL A 29 -1.56 16.59 -13.76
N ARG A 30 -1.71 16.96 -15.03
CA ARG A 30 -1.71 15.99 -16.14
C ARG A 30 -0.28 15.76 -16.57
N PHE A 31 0.04 14.52 -16.92
CA PHE A 31 1.27 14.20 -17.62
C PHE A 31 1.22 14.73 -19.07
N PRO A 32 2.38 14.84 -19.75
CA PRO A 32 2.47 15.26 -21.15
C PRO A 32 1.57 14.50 -22.12
N ASN A 33 1.27 13.22 -21.86
CA ASN A 33 0.33 12.43 -22.65
C ASN A 33 -1.16 12.79 -22.40
N GLY A 34 -1.43 13.82 -21.61
CA GLY A 34 -2.77 14.30 -21.26
C GLY A 34 -3.46 13.52 -20.16
N TYR A 35 -2.91 12.40 -19.69
CA TYR A 35 -3.55 11.57 -18.66
C TYR A 35 -3.12 11.98 -17.25
N ARG A 36 -3.96 11.62 -16.28
CA ARG A 36 -3.70 11.86 -14.84
C ARG A 36 -3.26 10.62 -14.11
N ASP A 37 -3.05 9.49 -14.79
CA ASP A 37 -2.56 8.24 -14.22
C ASP A 37 -1.06 8.06 -14.50
N PHE A 38 -0.41 7.09 -13.88
CA PHE A 38 1.03 6.90 -14.05
C PHE A 38 1.44 6.39 -15.44
N SER A 39 0.51 6.16 -16.38
CA SER A 39 0.80 5.55 -17.70
C SER A 39 1.97 6.21 -18.45
N HIS A 40 2.10 7.54 -18.36
CA HIS A 40 3.22 8.27 -18.96
C HIS A 40 4.54 8.03 -18.23
N ALA A 41 4.54 8.20 -16.91
CA ALA A 41 5.74 8.21 -16.10
C ALA A 41 6.20 6.79 -15.71
N LEU A 42 5.34 5.78 -15.83
CA LEU A 42 5.57 4.45 -15.26
C LEU A 42 6.89 3.84 -15.74
N PRO A 43 7.24 3.81 -17.04
CA PRO A 43 8.52 3.23 -17.47
C PRO A 43 9.73 3.94 -16.84
N GLY A 44 9.71 5.27 -16.81
CA GLY A 44 10.79 6.07 -16.21
C GLY A 44 10.87 5.93 -14.69
N VAL A 45 9.72 5.81 -14.01
CA VAL A 45 9.66 5.57 -12.57
C VAL A 45 10.23 4.19 -12.22
N LEU A 46 9.82 3.14 -12.94
CA LEU A 46 10.32 1.79 -12.70
C LEU A 46 11.83 1.71 -12.97
N ALA A 47 12.32 2.29 -14.07
CA ALA A 47 13.74 2.36 -14.36
C ALA A 47 14.54 3.08 -13.25
N LEU A 48 14.04 4.23 -12.77
CA LEU A 48 14.68 4.97 -11.69
C LEU A 48 14.72 4.14 -10.40
N LEU A 49 13.61 3.50 -10.01
CA LEU A 49 13.56 2.69 -8.81
C LEU A 49 14.48 1.46 -8.90
N ASP A 50 14.53 0.82 -10.08
CA ASP A 50 15.42 -0.29 -10.37
C ASP A 50 16.89 0.14 -10.25
N GLU A 51 17.28 1.28 -10.82
CA GLU A 51 18.62 1.87 -10.71
C GLU A 51 18.98 2.17 -9.24
N LYS A 52 18.00 2.59 -8.42
CA LYS A 52 18.19 2.78 -6.97
C LYS A 52 18.15 1.47 -6.16
N GLY A 53 18.15 0.32 -6.82
CA GLY A 53 18.19 -1.00 -6.20
C GLY A 53 16.93 -1.37 -5.44
N CYS A 54 15.79 -0.72 -5.75
CA CYS A 54 14.52 -1.08 -5.14
C CYS A 54 14.07 -2.43 -5.68
N ASP A 55 13.66 -3.33 -4.79
CA ASP A 55 13.03 -4.60 -5.17
C ASP A 55 11.51 -4.51 -5.22
N THR A 56 10.95 -3.47 -4.59
CA THR A 56 9.51 -3.28 -4.49
C THR A 56 9.14 -1.86 -4.87
N ALA A 57 8.18 -1.68 -5.77
CA ALA A 57 7.59 -0.38 -6.08
C ALA A 57 6.16 -0.29 -5.55
N LEU A 58 5.95 0.56 -4.54
CA LEU A 58 4.65 0.82 -3.94
C LEU A 58 4.07 2.14 -4.48
N PHE A 59 3.07 2.04 -5.34
CA PHE A 59 2.35 3.20 -5.84
C PHE A 59 1.18 3.55 -4.92
N SER A 60 0.96 4.84 -4.72
CA SER A 60 -0.32 5.40 -4.27
C SER A 60 -1.49 4.86 -5.11
N LEU A 61 -2.66 4.70 -4.48
CA LEU A 61 -3.89 4.23 -5.13
C LEU A 61 -4.37 5.15 -6.27
N TYR A 62 -5.36 4.70 -7.02
CA TYR A 62 -5.71 5.23 -8.34
C TYR A 62 -4.47 5.37 -9.23
N SER A 63 -3.70 4.30 -9.40
CA SER A 63 -2.40 4.34 -10.06
C SER A 63 -2.53 4.38 -11.58
N ILE A 64 -3.33 3.48 -12.16
CA ILE A 64 -3.41 3.27 -13.61
C ILE A 64 -4.87 3.19 -14.08
N ILE A 65 -5.17 3.75 -15.25
CA ILE A 65 -6.44 3.52 -15.95
C ILE A 65 -6.21 2.41 -16.98
N PRO A 66 -6.84 1.24 -16.84
CA PRO A 66 -6.72 0.15 -17.80
C PRO A 66 -7.18 0.59 -19.19
N ARG A 67 -6.42 0.19 -20.22
CA ARG A 67 -6.69 0.54 -21.63
C ARG A 67 -6.37 -0.64 -22.52
N GLN A 68 -7.09 -0.73 -23.63
CA GLN A 68 -6.79 -1.71 -24.67
C GLN A 68 -5.36 -1.48 -25.19
N GLY A 69 -4.56 -2.55 -25.24
CA GLY A 69 -3.16 -2.51 -25.69
C GLY A 69 -2.16 -2.00 -24.65
N TYR A 70 -2.59 -1.67 -23.43
CA TYR A 70 -1.68 -1.36 -22.33
C TYR A 70 -1.49 -2.59 -21.45
N ASP A 71 -0.34 -3.24 -21.60
CA ASP A 71 0.11 -4.33 -20.73
C ASP A 71 1.56 -4.06 -20.33
N ILE A 72 1.84 -4.05 -19.03
CA ILE A 72 3.18 -3.80 -18.52
C ILE A 72 4.02 -5.07 -18.46
N LEU A 73 3.38 -6.26 -18.39
CA LEU A 73 4.06 -7.55 -18.20
C LEU A 73 5.23 -7.77 -19.17
N PRO A 74 5.10 -7.49 -20.49
CA PRO A 74 6.21 -7.69 -21.43
C PRO A 74 7.43 -6.80 -21.17
N THR A 75 7.27 -5.70 -20.41
CA THR A 75 8.36 -4.76 -20.11
C THR A 75 9.10 -5.10 -18.80
N LEU A 76 8.46 -5.85 -17.90
CA LEU A 76 9.01 -6.15 -16.58
C LEU A 76 10.28 -7.01 -16.56
N PRO A 77 10.52 -7.94 -17.50
CA PRO A 77 11.79 -8.68 -17.56
C PRO A 77 13.05 -7.81 -17.71
N ASN A 78 12.92 -6.54 -18.12
CA ASN A 78 14.04 -5.63 -18.32
C ASN A 78 14.60 -5.02 -17.02
N PHE A 79 13.92 -5.20 -15.88
CA PHE A 79 14.34 -4.65 -14.60
C PHE A 79 15.14 -5.68 -13.79
N ALA A 80 16.34 -5.29 -13.33
CA ALA A 80 17.28 -6.21 -12.70
C ALA A 80 16.94 -6.46 -11.22
N ASN A 81 16.53 -5.41 -10.51
CA ASN A 81 16.33 -5.39 -9.06
C ASN A 81 14.87 -5.54 -8.68
N LEU A 82 13.94 -4.96 -9.45
CA LEU A 82 12.51 -5.04 -9.17
C LEU A 82 12.01 -6.48 -9.18
N LYS A 83 11.21 -6.81 -8.16
CA LYS A 83 10.58 -8.12 -7.94
C LYS A 83 9.10 -8.01 -7.63
N MET A 84 8.63 -6.84 -7.19
CA MET A 84 7.23 -6.60 -6.87
C MET A 84 6.82 -5.17 -7.23
N ILE A 85 5.69 -5.00 -7.90
CA ILE A 85 5.12 -3.70 -8.26
C ILE A 85 3.65 -3.72 -7.84
N CYS A 86 3.29 -2.79 -6.96
CA CYS A 86 1.97 -2.75 -6.36
C CYS A 86 1.24 -1.47 -6.78
N LEU A 87 0.11 -1.62 -7.49
CA LEU A 87 -0.64 -0.52 -8.08
C LEU A 87 -2.15 -0.77 -8.01
N GLU A 88 -2.95 0.28 -8.17
CA GLU A 88 -4.41 0.16 -8.26
C GLU A 88 -4.91 0.64 -9.61
N GLU A 89 -5.78 -0.17 -10.21
CA GLU A 89 -6.57 0.22 -11.36
C GLU A 89 -7.71 1.14 -10.93
N PHE A 90 -8.05 2.12 -11.77
CA PHE A 90 -9.22 2.95 -11.54
C PHE A 90 -9.81 3.47 -12.84
N ARG A 91 -10.97 4.10 -12.73
CA ARG A 91 -11.60 4.84 -13.82
C ARG A 91 -12.05 6.22 -13.37
N ASP A 92 -11.88 7.18 -14.24
CA ASP A 92 -12.51 8.49 -14.11
C ASP A 92 -14.01 8.38 -14.44
N CYS A 93 -14.85 9.00 -13.63
CA CYS A 93 -16.30 9.05 -13.75
C CYS A 93 -16.76 10.50 -13.58
N ARG A 94 -17.97 10.83 -14.03
CA ARG A 94 -18.54 12.19 -13.90
C ARG A 94 -18.55 12.70 -12.45
N THR A 95 -18.74 11.80 -11.49
CA THR A 95 -18.86 12.09 -10.05
C THR A 95 -17.56 11.85 -9.27
N GLY A 96 -16.43 11.60 -9.94
CA GLY A 96 -15.14 11.36 -9.29
C GLY A 96 -14.45 10.12 -9.84
N ARG A 97 -13.72 9.40 -8.99
CA ARG A 97 -12.95 8.20 -9.38
C ARG A 97 -13.57 6.98 -8.76
N LYS A 98 -13.58 5.87 -9.50
CA LYS A 98 -13.98 4.56 -8.98
C LYS A 98 -12.76 3.64 -8.95
N ALA A 99 -12.44 3.13 -7.77
CA ALA A 99 -11.43 2.10 -7.57
C ALA A 99 -11.82 0.83 -8.36
N GLY A 100 -10.81 0.19 -8.96
CA GLY A 100 -10.87 -1.10 -9.59
C GLY A 100 -10.14 -2.15 -8.75
N HIS A 101 -9.35 -3.00 -9.41
CA HIS A 101 -8.52 -3.98 -8.72
C HIS A 101 -7.25 -3.33 -8.18
N TYR A 102 -6.82 -3.79 -7.01
CA TYR A 102 -5.44 -3.72 -6.62
C TYR A 102 -4.67 -4.85 -7.31
N VAL A 103 -3.59 -4.49 -7.97
CA VAL A 103 -2.79 -5.37 -8.81
C VAL A 103 -1.37 -5.42 -8.26
N VAL A 104 -0.87 -6.63 -8.07
CA VAL A 104 0.52 -6.90 -7.69
C VAL A 104 1.14 -7.67 -8.83
N TYR A 105 2.08 -7.04 -9.52
CA TYR A 105 2.99 -7.75 -10.41
C TYR A 105 4.15 -8.26 -9.59
N TYR A 106 4.52 -9.53 -9.76
CA TYR A 106 5.62 -10.11 -9.00
C TYR A 106 6.46 -11.09 -9.82
N ARG A 107 7.72 -11.22 -9.43
CA ARG A 107 8.67 -12.14 -10.05
C ARG A 107 8.56 -13.53 -9.42
N ALA A 108 7.97 -14.47 -10.14
CA ALA A 108 7.94 -15.89 -9.86
C ALA A 108 9.17 -16.61 -10.49
N PRO A 109 9.41 -17.89 -10.18
CA PRO A 109 10.51 -18.65 -10.79
C PRO A 109 10.48 -18.68 -12.32
N ASP A 110 9.28 -18.77 -12.92
CA ASP A 110 9.09 -18.91 -14.37
C ASP A 110 8.86 -17.58 -15.10
N GLY A 111 8.91 -16.45 -14.39
CA GLY A 111 8.73 -15.13 -14.98
C GLY A 111 7.91 -14.18 -14.11
N TRP A 112 7.38 -13.13 -14.73
CA TRP A 112 6.50 -12.19 -14.04
C TRP A 112 5.05 -12.67 -14.08
N GLU A 113 4.41 -12.65 -12.92
CA GLU A 113 3.00 -13.01 -12.73
C GLU A 113 2.22 -11.83 -12.16
N GLU A 114 0.90 -11.98 -12.10
CA GLU A 114 -0.01 -10.97 -11.62
C GLU A 114 -0.99 -11.54 -10.59
N TYR A 115 -1.15 -10.84 -9.46
CA TYR A 115 -2.15 -11.14 -8.45
C TYR A 115 -3.12 -9.96 -8.27
N ARG A 116 -4.43 -10.24 -8.37
CA ARG A 116 -5.50 -9.24 -8.28
C ARG A 116 -6.37 -9.45 -7.05
N PHE A 117 -6.73 -8.36 -6.39
CA PHE A 117 -7.75 -8.36 -5.34
C PHE A 117 -8.39 -6.97 -5.19
N THR A 118 -9.41 -6.86 -4.33
CA THR A 118 -10.09 -5.58 -4.06
C THR A 118 -9.99 -5.21 -2.58
N GLN A 119 -10.16 -3.92 -2.30
CA GLN A 119 -10.28 -3.45 -0.92
C GLN A 119 -11.54 -4.04 -0.26
N ALA A 120 -11.39 -4.69 0.88
CA ALA A 120 -12.47 -5.35 1.61
C ALA A 120 -13.41 -4.34 2.29
N PHE A 121 -12.85 -3.30 2.91
CA PHE A 121 -13.63 -2.23 3.55
C PHE A 121 -12.84 -0.92 3.67
N GLY A 122 -13.57 0.20 3.72
CA GLY A 122 -13.01 1.54 3.92
C GLY A 122 -13.13 2.04 5.35
N ARG A 123 -14.36 2.41 5.75
CA ARG A 123 -14.71 2.77 7.12
C ARG A 123 -15.35 1.56 7.80
N VAL A 124 -15.06 1.36 9.07
CA VAL A 124 -15.67 0.29 9.88
C VAL A 124 -16.70 0.90 10.84
N ASN A 125 -17.95 0.46 10.72
CA ASN A 125 -18.98 0.61 11.74
C ASN A 125 -18.92 -0.59 12.69
N TRP A 126 -18.29 -0.41 13.85
CA TRP A 126 -18.00 -1.50 14.79
C TRP A 126 -19.23 -2.20 15.38
N GLN A 127 -20.41 -1.59 15.27
CA GLN A 127 -21.68 -2.18 15.68
C GLN A 127 -22.15 -3.27 14.72
N THR A 128 -21.83 -3.16 13.44
CA THR A 128 -22.38 -4.04 12.39
C THR A 128 -21.31 -4.80 11.62
N GLN A 129 -20.06 -4.33 11.64
CA GLN A 129 -19.00 -4.78 10.73
C GLN A 129 -17.85 -5.54 11.42
N SER A 130 -18.00 -5.89 12.70
CA SER A 130 -16.96 -6.61 13.44
C SER A 130 -16.65 -7.98 12.83
N GLU A 131 -17.66 -8.69 12.35
CA GLU A 131 -17.51 -9.99 11.70
C GLU A 131 -16.81 -9.87 10.34
N GLU A 132 -17.15 -8.85 9.54
CA GLU A 132 -16.51 -8.59 8.25
C GLU A 132 -15.01 -8.29 8.42
N VAL A 133 -14.63 -7.56 9.48
CA VAL A 133 -13.22 -7.32 9.81
C VAL A 133 -12.53 -8.61 10.26
N ARG A 134 -13.22 -9.49 10.99
CA ARG A 134 -12.69 -10.79 11.42
C ARG A 134 -12.48 -11.73 10.24
N GLN A 135 -13.42 -11.80 9.31
CA GLN A 135 -13.30 -12.55 8.06
C GLN A 135 -12.15 -12.00 7.20
N PHE A 136 -12.01 -10.68 7.09
CA PHE A 136 -10.84 -10.08 6.44
C PHE A 136 -9.52 -10.54 7.09
N ALA A 137 -9.44 -10.52 8.42
CA ALA A 137 -8.24 -10.97 9.13
C ALA A 137 -7.94 -12.45 8.88
N GLN A 138 -8.97 -13.31 8.85
CA GLN A 138 -8.80 -14.76 8.74
C GLN A 138 -8.60 -15.24 7.30
N GLU A 139 -9.22 -14.59 6.32
CA GLU A 139 -9.34 -15.11 4.96
C GLU A 139 -8.58 -14.27 3.93
N GLN A 140 -8.51 -12.95 4.12
CA GLN A 140 -7.94 -12.03 3.13
C GLN A 140 -6.46 -11.74 3.43
N ILE A 141 -6.12 -11.46 4.69
CA ILE A 141 -4.72 -11.17 5.07
C ILE A 141 -3.76 -12.29 4.66
N PRO A 142 -4.03 -13.59 4.95
CA PRO A 142 -3.11 -14.66 4.56
C PRO A 142 -2.86 -14.74 3.05
N ARG A 143 -3.84 -14.32 2.23
CA ARG A 143 -3.75 -14.31 0.77
C ARG A 143 -3.01 -13.08 0.21
N ARG A 144 -2.69 -12.11 1.06
CA ARG A 144 -1.99 -10.86 0.72
C ARG A 144 -0.60 -10.79 1.36
N MET A 145 -0.08 -11.94 1.81
CA MET A 145 1.26 -12.12 2.36
C MET A 145 2.24 -12.45 1.23
N PHE A 146 3.14 -11.52 0.91
CA PHE A 146 4.20 -11.68 -0.08
C PHE A 146 5.55 -11.81 0.65
N GLY A 147 5.94 -13.06 0.94
CA GLY A 147 7.08 -13.43 1.78
C GLY A 147 7.10 -12.68 3.12
N ASN A 148 8.00 -11.70 3.26
CA ASN A 148 8.15 -10.90 4.48
C ASN A 148 7.27 -9.63 4.52
N SER A 149 6.38 -9.44 3.55
CA SER A 149 5.50 -8.28 3.45
C SER A 149 4.02 -8.66 3.40
N CYS A 150 3.15 -7.73 3.80
CA CYS A 150 1.70 -7.85 3.73
C CYS A 150 1.11 -6.58 3.13
N ILE A 151 0.12 -6.72 2.26
CA ILE A 151 -0.57 -5.57 1.66
C ILE A 151 -1.91 -5.33 2.37
N ILE A 152 -2.08 -4.10 2.88
CA ILE A 152 -3.33 -3.63 3.48
C ILE A 152 -3.75 -2.38 2.71
N VAL A 153 -4.89 -2.38 2.03
CA VAL A 153 -5.30 -1.30 1.15
C VAL A 153 -6.10 -0.24 1.91
N CYS A 154 -5.63 0.99 1.89
CA CYS A 154 -6.31 2.20 2.35
C CYS A 154 -6.93 2.06 3.75
N GLY A 155 -8.25 1.93 3.78
CA GLY A 155 -9.08 1.91 4.98
C GLY A 155 -9.10 0.56 5.68
N GLU A 156 -8.52 -0.50 5.11
CA GLU A 156 -8.43 -1.81 5.76
C GLU A 156 -7.64 -1.76 7.08
N SER A 157 -6.74 -0.77 7.22
CA SER A 157 -6.09 -0.44 8.50
C SER A 157 -7.09 -0.09 9.61
N ASN A 158 -8.34 0.23 9.27
CA ASN A 158 -9.40 0.49 10.24
C ASN A 158 -9.88 -0.76 10.97
N GLY A 159 -9.41 -1.95 10.61
CA GLY A 159 -9.57 -3.14 11.45
C GLY A 159 -8.84 -3.02 12.80
N ALA A 160 -7.82 -2.16 12.90
CA ALA A 160 -7.37 -1.61 14.18
C ALA A 160 -8.31 -0.47 14.62
N LYS A 161 -8.79 -0.50 15.85
CA LYS A 161 -9.79 0.44 16.38
C LYS A 161 -9.13 1.45 17.32
N PHE A 162 -9.30 2.74 17.06
CA PHE A 162 -9.04 3.74 18.10
C PHE A 162 -10.24 3.79 19.04
N ASP A 163 -10.07 3.34 20.28
CA ASP A 163 -11.12 3.32 21.29
C ASP A 163 -11.21 4.67 21.99
N LYS A 164 -11.98 5.58 21.39
CA LYS A 164 -12.17 6.94 21.89
C LYS A 164 -12.84 7.01 23.27
N LYS A 165 -13.66 6.01 23.64
CA LYS A 165 -14.53 6.09 24.83
C LYS A 165 -13.83 5.59 26.10
N ASN A 166 -13.11 4.47 26.03
CA ASN A 166 -12.54 3.88 27.24
C ASN A 166 -11.04 4.16 27.35
N SER A 167 -10.24 3.53 26.50
CA SER A 167 -8.78 3.53 26.66
C SER A 167 -8.08 4.75 26.06
N ARG A 168 -8.71 5.44 25.09
CA ARG A 168 -8.07 6.43 24.21
C ARG A 168 -6.82 5.89 23.52
N LYS A 169 -6.76 4.58 23.31
CA LYS A 169 -5.68 3.85 22.65
C LYS A 169 -6.19 3.12 21.43
N VAL A 170 -5.26 2.66 20.60
CA VAL A 170 -5.58 1.71 19.53
C VAL A 170 -5.66 0.31 20.13
N ILE A 171 -6.71 -0.43 19.78
CA ILE A 171 -6.96 -1.82 20.15
C ILE A 171 -7.20 -2.65 18.88
N ASP A 172 -7.00 -3.96 18.96
CA ASP A 172 -7.17 -4.89 17.84
C ASP A 172 -8.28 -5.92 18.11
N PRO A 173 -9.56 -5.52 18.02
CA PRO A 173 -10.68 -6.35 18.47
C PRO A 173 -10.90 -7.59 17.58
N CYS A 174 -10.39 -7.57 16.35
CA CYS A 174 -10.58 -8.65 15.38
C CYS A 174 -9.25 -9.33 14.98
N GLY A 175 -8.13 -9.00 15.63
CA GLY A 175 -6.86 -9.67 15.43
C GLY A 175 -6.18 -9.38 14.09
N VAL A 176 -6.38 -8.19 13.50
CA VAL A 176 -5.74 -7.80 12.23
C VAL A 176 -4.21 -7.80 12.34
N ARG A 177 -3.65 -7.35 13.47
CA ARG A 177 -2.20 -7.37 13.69
C ARG A 177 -1.70 -8.80 13.88
N ALA A 178 -2.46 -9.61 14.60
CA ALA A 178 -2.12 -11.02 14.86
C ALA A 178 -2.21 -11.88 13.58
N ALA A 179 -3.09 -11.52 12.65
CA ALA A 179 -3.23 -12.16 11.34
C ALA A 179 -2.05 -11.92 10.38
N ILE A 180 -1.09 -11.07 10.76
CA ILE A 180 0.15 -10.79 10.02
C ILE A 180 1.34 -11.37 10.80
N PRO A 181 1.43 -12.70 10.96
CA PRO A 181 2.36 -13.31 11.91
C PRO A 181 3.82 -13.19 11.47
N THR A 182 4.09 -13.22 10.17
CA THR A 182 5.45 -13.36 9.61
C THR A 182 5.92 -12.17 8.79
N ALA A 183 5.03 -11.25 8.41
CA ALA A 183 5.46 -10.07 7.65
C ALA A 183 6.03 -9.01 8.60
N HIS A 184 7.23 -8.59 8.26
CA HIS A 184 7.95 -7.48 8.88
C HIS A 184 7.65 -6.15 8.20
N ILE A 185 6.89 -6.16 7.10
CA ILE A 185 6.55 -4.95 6.33
C ILE A 185 5.06 -4.97 5.99
N ILE A 186 4.35 -3.88 6.28
CA ILE A 186 3.01 -3.60 5.79
C ILE A 186 3.10 -2.52 4.72
N LEU A 187 2.75 -2.86 3.49
CA LEU A 187 2.57 -1.94 2.39
C LEU A 187 1.12 -1.43 2.41
N ASN A 188 0.94 -0.15 2.72
CA ASN A 188 -0.38 0.47 2.88
C ASN A 188 -0.61 1.61 1.88
N PRO A 189 -0.89 1.33 0.60
CA PRO A 189 -1.30 2.36 -0.34
C PRO A 189 -2.66 2.94 0.08
N VAL A 190 -2.84 4.26 -0.02
CA VAL A 190 -4.03 4.99 0.47
C VAL A 190 -4.55 5.93 -0.60
N HIS A 191 -5.87 6.06 -0.71
CA HIS A 191 -6.52 6.96 -1.66
C HIS A 191 -6.30 8.44 -1.33
N ASP A 192 -6.30 8.74 -0.03
CA ASP A 192 -6.39 10.09 0.50
C ASP A 192 -5.32 10.33 1.57
N ARG A 193 -4.90 11.59 1.70
CA ARG A 193 -4.10 12.00 2.86
C ARG A 193 -4.82 11.67 4.17
N MET A 194 -4.08 11.05 5.06
CA MET A 194 -4.49 10.76 6.42
C MET A 194 -4.49 12.02 7.30
N SER A 195 -5.51 12.85 7.13
CA SER A 195 -5.67 14.09 7.91
C SER A 195 -6.15 13.86 9.35
N ARG A 196 -6.72 12.67 9.65
CA ARG A 196 -7.20 12.32 10.98
C ARG A 196 -6.09 11.68 11.81
N PHE A 197 -5.83 12.21 13.00
CA PHE A 197 -4.77 11.72 13.88
C PHE A 197 -4.95 10.23 14.25
N GLU A 198 -6.20 9.74 14.34
CA GLU A 198 -6.47 8.33 14.63
C GLU A 198 -5.90 7.40 13.56
N MET A 199 -5.79 7.86 12.31
CA MET A 199 -5.21 7.05 11.23
C MET A 199 -3.72 6.86 11.42
N MET A 200 -3.03 7.88 11.92
CA MET A 200 -1.61 7.82 12.28
C MET A 200 -1.39 6.86 13.46
N LEU A 201 -2.21 6.98 14.51
CA LEU A 201 -2.13 6.09 15.67
C LEU A 201 -2.32 4.62 15.29
N LYS A 202 -3.23 4.31 14.37
CA LYS A 202 -3.45 2.94 13.90
C LYS A 202 -2.25 2.36 13.16
N ARG A 203 -1.57 3.16 12.34
CA ARG A 203 -0.38 2.72 11.59
C ARG A 203 0.83 2.56 12.49
N ARG A 204 0.99 3.48 13.45
CA ARG A 204 1.91 3.31 14.58
C ARG A 204 1.67 1.96 15.28
N PHE A 205 0.43 1.69 15.70
CA PHE A 205 0.09 0.43 16.35
C PHE A 205 0.38 -0.82 15.51
N LEU A 206 0.10 -0.76 14.20
CA LEU A 206 0.38 -1.88 13.29
C LEU A 206 1.89 -2.12 13.08
N SER A 207 2.72 -1.09 13.26
CA SER A 207 4.19 -1.17 13.14
C SER A 207 4.88 -1.74 14.38
N GLU A 208 4.20 -1.79 15.53
CA GLU A 208 4.80 -2.33 16.76
C GLU A 208 5.23 -3.80 16.61
N GLY A 209 6.30 -4.18 17.30
CA GLY A 209 6.90 -5.51 17.26
C GLY A 209 7.92 -5.66 16.13
N GLY A 210 8.72 -4.61 15.89
CA GLY A 210 9.78 -4.61 14.87
C GLY A 210 9.25 -4.65 13.44
N ARG A 211 8.09 -4.04 13.17
CA ARG A 211 7.45 -4.05 11.84
C ARG A 211 7.49 -2.67 11.19
N TRP A 212 7.71 -2.63 9.88
CA TRP A 212 7.53 -1.45 9.05
C TRP A 212 6.07 -1.29 8.62
N VAL A 213 5.55 -0.06 8.64
CA VAL A 213 4.29 0.31 7.98
C VAL A 213 4.57 1.48 7.05
N ILE A 214 4.41 1.26 5.75
CA ILE A 214 4.69 2.24 4.71
C ILE A 214 3.36 2.66 4.08
N SER A 215 2.93 3.88 4.36
CA SER A 215 1.70 4.43 3.78
C SER A 215 2.00 5.51 2.75
N VAL A 216 1.37 5.44 1.59
CA VAL A 216 1.52 6.42 0.50
C VAL A 216 0.19 6.82 -0.09
N TRP A 217 0.01 8.09 -0.42
CA TRP A 217 -1.19 8.62 -1.05
C TRP A 217 -0.84 9.62 -2.15
N ASN A 218 -1.85 10.05 -2.90
CA ASN A 218 -1.69 11.09 -3.91
C ASN A 218 -2.11 12.46 -3.38
N ARG A 219 -1.42 13.49 -3.85
CA ARG A 219 -1.78 14.90 -3.62
C ARG A 219 -2.93 15.31 -4.53
N GLY A 220 -3.49 16.49 -4.27
CA GLY A 220 -4.45 17.10 -5.17
C GLY A 220 -5.91 16.76 -4.87
N LYS A 221 -6.19 15.96 -3.83
CA LYS A 221 -7.58 15.67 -3.46
C LYS A 221 -8.24 16.90 -2.84
N LEU A 222 -9.33 17.33 -3.45
CA LEU A 222 -10.20 18.36 -2.92
C LEU A 222 -11.06 17.82 -1.78
N ASP A 223 -11.15 18.56 -0.68
CA ASP A 223 -12.13 18.32 0.36
C ASP A 223 -13.53 18.80 -0.06
N LYS A 224 -14.53 18.57 0.79
CA LYS A 224 -15.92 18.98 0.56
C LYS A 224 -16.11 20.49 0.32
N ASN A 225 -15.11 21.31 0.68
CA ASN A 225 -15.12 22.76 0.51
C ASN A 225 -14.27 23.20 -0.70
N GLY A 226 -13.83 22.26 -1.55
CA GLY A 226 -13.00 22.55 -2.71
C GLY A 226 -11.55 22.89 -2.39
N ARG A 227 -11.07 22.61 -1.17
CA ARG A 227 -9.68 22.90 -0.76
C ARG A 227 -8.83 21.64 -0.76
N THR A 228 -7.61 21.75 -1.27
CA THR A 228 -6.59 20.70 -1.18
C THR A 228 -5.98 20.67 0.21
N ARG A 229 -5.73 19.48 0.75
CA ARG A 229 -5.12 19.30 2.08
C ARG A 229 -3.86 18.47 2.00
N ASP A 230 -2.92 18.82 1.13
CA ASP A 230 -1.76 17.95 0.87
C ASP A 230 -0.67 18.05 1.95
N GLY A 231 -0.52 19.22 2.57
CA GLY A 231 0.54 19.47 3.54
C GLY A 231 1.92 19.62 2.90
N ALA A 232 2.90 20.10 3.68
CA ALA A 232 4.24 20.40 3.18
C ALA A 232 5.11 19.14 2.96
N ASN A 233 4.91 18.10 3.78
CA ASN A 233 5.71 16.89 3.72
C ASN A 233 5.35 16.04 2.49
N PRO A 234 6.27 15.19 2.01
CA PRO A 234 5.97 14.19 0.99
C PRO A 234 4.71 13.37 1.32
N PRO A 235 3.99 12.86 0.32
CA PRO A 235 2.67 12.24 0.49
C PRO A 235 2.78 10.78 0.94
N TRP A 236 3.61 10.54 1.94
CA TRP A 236 3.78 9.26 2.62
C TRP A 236 4.08 9.44 4.11
N THR A 237 3.82 8.39 4.87
CA THR A 237 4.23 8.26 6.27
C THR A 237 4.80 6.86 6.46
N VAL A 238 5.90 6.78 7.18
CA VAL A 238 6.54 5.51 7.51
C VAL A 238 6.62 5.38 9.02
N PHE A 239 6.32 4.19 9.53
CA PHE A 239 6.56 3.82 10.91
C PHE A 239 7.41 2.56 10.99
N TYR A 240 8.28 2.48 11.99
CA TYR A 240 9.01 1.29 12.38
C TYR A 240 8.95 1.14 13.90
N ASP A 241 8.42 0.01 14.36
CA ASP A 241 8.30 -0.32 15.79
C ASP A 241 7.67 0.79 16.64
N GLY A 242 6.61 1.42 16.11
CA GLY A 242 5.91 2.51 16.79
C GLY A 242 6.49 3.91 16.53
N GLU A 243 7.69 4.00 15.97
CA GLU A 243 8.37 5.28 15.74
C GLU A 243 8.21 5.77 14.31
N ALA A 244 8.02 7.08 14.15
CA ALA A 244 7.87 7.68 12.83
C ALA A 244 9.24 7.81 12.15
N VAL A 245 9.34 7.34 10.90
CA VAL A 245 10.56 7.42 10.10
C VAL A 245 10.36 8.43 8.97
N HIS A 246 11.30 9.37 8.83
CA HIS A 246 11.26 10.37 7.78
C HIS A 246 11.99 9.88 6.54
N ILE A 247 11.32 9.94 5.38
CA ILE A 247 11.90 9.60 4.07
C ILE A 247 11.86 10.84 3.19
N THR A 248 13.03 11.25 2.73
CA THR A 248 13.20 12.41 1.85
C THR A 248 12.77 12.07 0.42
N LYS A 249 12.19 13.06 -0.26
CA LYS A 249 11.87 12.94 -1.68
C LYS A 249 13.16 12.97 -2.51
N VAL A 250 13.22 12.10 -3.53
CA VAL A 250 14.25 12.09 -4.57
C VAL A 250 13.90 13.11 -5.64
N THR A 251 14.84 13.98 -5.98
CA THR A 251 14.71 14.91 -7.11
C THR A 251 14.66 14.12 -8.42
N ASN A 252 13.65 14.40 -9.24
CA ASN A 252 13.45 13.76 -10.53
C ASN A 252 12.67 14.69 -11.48
N SER A 253 12.75 14.43 -12.78
CA SER A 253 12.03 15.17 -13.83
C SER A 253 10.74 14.49 -14.28
N LEU A 254 10.33 13.41 -13.61
CA LEU A 254 9.20 12.55 -14.02
C LEU A 254 7.82 13.10 -13.62
N GLY A 255 7.78 14.27 -12.95
CA GLY A 255 6.54 14.88 -12.50
C GLY A 255 5.85 14.12 -11.36
N VAL A 256 6.61 13.32 -10.60
CA VAL A 256 6.10 12.51 -9.48
C VAL A 256 6.91 12.69 -8.20
N ASP A 257 6.28 12.40 -7.07
CA ASP A 257 6.94 12.29 -5.77
C ASP A 257 7.48 10.87 -5.62
N ILE A 258 8.79 10.72 -5.48
CA ILE A 258 9.47 9.44 -5.29
C ILE A 258 10.28 9.49 -4.00
N GLY A 259 10.17 8.47 -3.17
CA GLY A 259 11.09 8.18 -2.07
C GLY A 259 11.56 6.73 -2.17
N TYR A 260 12.61 6.37 -1.44
CA TYR A 260 12.95 4.96 -1.23
C TYR A 260 13.39 4.73 0.21
N LEU A 261 13.15 3.53 0.70
CA LEU A 261 13.45 3.12 2.06
C LEU A 261 14.07 1.74 2.04
N GLU A 262 15.18 1.58 2.75
CA GLU A 262 15.74 0.28 3.09
C GLU A 262 15.05 -0.25 4.34
N VAL A 263 14.43 -1.42 4.22
CA VAL A 263 13.73 -2.12 5.29
C VAL A 263 14.57 -3.34 5.64
N ALA A 264 15.52 -3.15 6.56
CA ALA A 264 16.49 -4.17 6.94
C ALA A 264 15.80 -5.53 7.19
N THR A 265 16.30 -6.58 6.55
CA THR A 265 15.93 -7.95 6.86
C THR A 265 16.68 -8.36 8.11
N PHE A 266 15.96 -8.56 9.22
CA PHE A 266 16.53 -9.30 10.34
C PHE A 266 16.77 -10.73 9.88
N SER A 267 18.05 -11.13 9.85
CA SER A 267 18.51 -12.51 9.68
C SER A 267 18.22 -13.34 10.91
#